data_AF-A0A955ZHC3-F1
#
_entry.id   AF-A0A955ZHC3-F1
#
_cell.length_a   1.000
_cell.length_b   1.000
_cell.length_c   1.000
_cell.angle_alpha   90.00
_cell.angle_beta   90.00
_cell.angle_gamma   90.00
#
_symmetry.space_group_name_H-M   'P 1'
#
loop_
_entity.id
_entity.type
_entity.pdbx_description
1 polymer ?
#
loop_
_entity_poly.entity_id
_entity_poly.type
_entity_poly.pdbx_seq_one_letter_code
_entity_poly.pdbx_strand_id
1 'polypeptide(L)'
;MALGACGPEKGTIGAVLAQDPRGHLVVHDAPKGLGAEKQGLEAGDQILTIDGMDVRMLDQKRVHQVLSGAVDEPVKLTVLRGEEVIRVTIKRTPAKRIKAAP
;
A
#
# COMPACT_ATOMS: atom_id res chain seq x y z
N MET A 1 -32.11 4.79 20.61
CA MET A 1 -31.36 4.03 19.60
C MET A 1 -30.02 4.73 19.39
N ALA A 2 -28.93 4.16 19.90
CA ALA A 2 -27.60 4.71 19.72
C ALA A 2 -27.10 4.29 18.32
N LEU A 3 -27.09 5.22 17.38
CA LEU A 3 -26.34 5.06 16.13
C LEU A 3 -24.86 5.11 16.51
N GLY A 4 -24.26 3.93 16.68
CA GLY A 4 -22.83 3.80 16.88
C GLY A 4 -22.10 4.45 15.71
N ALA A 5 -21.31 5.47 15.99
CA ALA A 5 -20.41 6.09 15.02
C ALA A 5 -19.27 5.10 14.71
N CYS A 6 -19.55 4.06 13.92
CA CYS A 6 -18.51 3.42 13.12
C CYS A 6 -18.15 4.42 12.02
N GLY A 7 -17.29 5.38 12.36
CA GLY A 7 -16.50 6.05 11.32
C GLY A 7 -15.74 4.97 10.54
N PRO A 8 -15.54 5.13 9.22
CA PRO A 8 -14.80 4.13 8.45
C PRO A 8 -13.43 3.94 9.10
N GLU A 9 -13.11 2.71 9.50
CA GLU A 9 -11.78 2.39 10.00
C GLU A 9 -10.77 2.79 8.91
N LYS A 10 -9.72 3.54 9.27
CA LYS A 10 -8.67 3.91 8.32
C LYS A 10 -7.86 2.67 7.98
N GLY A 11 -7.95 2.24 6.73
CA GLY A 11 -7.20 1.13 6.18
C GLY A 11 -5.90 1.58 5.49
N THR A 12 -4.96 0.65 5.39
CA THR A 12 -3.75 0.77 4.55
C THR A 12 -3.51 -0.55 3.82
N ILE A 13 -2.62 -0.54 2.83
CA ILE A 13 -2.16 -1.76 2.16
C ILE A 13 -1.34 -2.66 3.10
N GLY A 14 -0.75 -2.12 4.17
CA GLY A 14 0.04 -2.92 5.10
C GLY A 14 1.36 -3.41 4.50
N ALA A 15 2.05 -2.53 3.78
CA ALA A 15 3.43 -2.70 3.32
C ALA A 15 4.30 -1.57 3.91
N VAL A 16 5.58 -1.88 4.11
CA VAL A 16 6.62 -0.89 4.40
C VAL A 16 7.21 -0.46 3.06
N LEU A 17 7.13 0.84 2.77
CA LEU A 17 7.60 1.41 1.51
C LEU A 17 8.77 2.34 1.75
N ALA A 18 9.73 2.32 0.84
CA ALA A 18 10.79 3.30 0.74
C ALA A 18 10.60 4.09 -0.55
N GLN A 19 10.69 5.42 -0.47
CA GLN A 19 10.74 6.29 -1.64
C GLN A 19 12.14 6.89 -1.76
N ASP A 20 12.77 6.72 -2.92
CA ASP A 20 14.07 7.33 -3.19
C ASP A 20 13.93 8.82 -3.62
N PRO A 21 15.03 9.59 -3.67
CA PRO A 21 14.99 10.99 -4.12
C PRO A 21 14.58 11.18 -5.59
N ARG A 22 14.56 10.11 -6.39
CA ARG A 22 14.11 10.11 -7.79
C ARG A 22 12.61 9.80 -7.93
N GLY A 23 11.93 9.56 -6.81
CA GLY A 23 10.50 9.26 -6.75
C GLY A 23 10.16 7.78 -6.96
N HIS A 24 11.15 6.88 -7.03
CA HIS A 24 10.87 5.45 -7.10
C HIS A 24 10.34 4.96 -5.76
N LEU A 25 9.20 4.27 -5.81
CA LEU A 25 8.55 3.70 -4.63
C LEU A 25 8.77 2.19 -4.63
N VAL A 26 9.47 1.69 -3.62
CA VAL A 26 9.85 0.27 -3.51
C VAL A 26 9.26 -0.32 -2.24
N VAL A 27 8.76 -1.54 -2.32
CA VAL A 27 8.32 -2.33 -1.19
C VAL A 27 9.56 -2.85 -0.46
N HIS A 28 9.77 -2.37 0.77
CA HIS A 28 10.85 -2.83 1.62
C HIS A 28 10.45 -4.08 2.42
N ASP A 29 9.18 -4.14 2.86
CA ASP A 29 8.65 -5.29 3.60
C ASP A 29 7.12 -5.41 3.41
N ALA A 30 6.62 -6.63 3.45
CA ALA A 30 5.19 -6.95 3.39
C ALA A 30 4.82 -7.87 4.56
N PRO A 31 4.48 -7.30 5.73
CA PRO A 31 4.22 -8.09 6.93
C PRO A 31 3.05 -9.08 6.77
N LYS A 32 3.26 -10.29 7.29
CA LYS A 32 2.30 -11.40 7.18
C LYS A 32 0.92 -11.05 7.74
N GLY A 33 -0.11 -11.47 7.02
CA GLY A 33 -1.50 -11.32 7.42
C GLY A 33 -2.12 -9.95 7.11
N LEU A 34 -1.37 -9.04 6.49
CA LEU A 34 -1.86 -7.75 6.01
C LEU A 34 -2.21 -7.78 4.52
N GLY A 35 -2.84 -6.72 4.02
CA GLY A 35 -3.33 -6.64 2.63
C GLY A 35 -2.23 -6.73 1.56
N ALA A 36 -0.99 -6.37 1.85
CA ALA A 36 0.08 -6.48 0.87
C ALA A 36 0.44 -7.94 0.64
N GLU A 37 0.80 -8.65 1.71
CA GLU A 37 1.21 -10.05 1.66
C GLU A 37 0.07 -10.98 1.21
N LYS A 38 -1.16 -10.78 1.73
CA LYS A 38 -2.33 -11.59 1.36
C LYS A 38 -2.69 -11.51 -0.13
N GLN A 39 -2.25 -10.46 -0.82
CA GLN A 39 -2.51 -10.24 -2.23
C GLN A 39 -1.25 -10.41 -3.09
N GLY A 40 -0.17 -10.94 -2.51
CA GLY A 40 1.03 -11.33 -3.24
C GLY A 40 2.01 -10.19 -3.53
N LEU A 41 1.93 -9.07 -2.80
CA LEU A 41 2.97 -8.05 -2.83
C LEU A 41 4.19 -8.53 -2.03
N GLU A 42 5.38 -8.34 -2.57
CA GLU A 42 6.63 -8.86 -2.00
C GLU A 42 7.67 -7.76 -1.84
N ALA A 43 8.64 -7.98 -0.94
CA ALA A 43 9.79 -7.10 -0.81
C ALA A 43 10.61 -7.10 -2.10
N GLY A 44 11.04 -5.91 -2.53
CA GLY A 44 11.72 -5.69 -3.80
C GLY A 44 10.79 -5.25 -4.93
N ASP A 45 9.48 -5.35 -4.77
CA ASP A 45 8.53 -4.85 -5.77
C ASP A 45 8.66 -3.32 -5.91
N GLN A 46 8.91 -2.85 -7.13
CA GLN A 46 8.88 -1.42 -7.43
C GLN A 46 7.49 -1.03 -7.89
N ILE A 47 6.78 -0.20 -7.12
CA ILE A 47 5.46 0.30 -7.48
C ILE A 47 5.64 1.35 -8.58
N LEU A 48 4.99 1.12 -9.72
CA LEU A 48 4.97 2.02 -10.87
C LEU A 48 3.75 2.94 -10.82
N THR A 49 2.58 2.39 -10.49
CA THR A 49 1.32 3.14 -10.44
C THR A 49 0.44 2.73 -9.28
N ILE A 50 -0.32 3.69 -8.74
CA ILE A 50 -1.38 3.48 -7.73
C ILE A 50 -2.69 4.01 -8.32
N ASP A 51 -3.68 3.13 -8.49
CA ASP A 51 -4.96 3.40 -9.17
C ASP A 51 -4.79 4.08 -10.54
N GLY A 52 -3.73 3.69 -11.27
CA GLY A 52 -3.38 4.27 -12.58
C GLY A 52 -2.62 5.59 -12.52
N MET A 53 -2.38 6.17 -11.34
CA MET A 53 -1.51 7.34 -11.17
C MET A 53 -0.05 6.92 -11.06
N ASP A 54 0.83 7.53 -11.86
CA ASP A 54 2.28 7.30 -11.81
C ASP A 54 2.85 7.80 -10.47
N VAL A 55 3.54 6.94 -9.73
CA VAL A 55 4.07 7.28 -8.40
C VAL A 55 5.16 8.35 -8.45
N ARG A 56 5.84 8.51 -9.58
CA ARG A 56 6.89 9.52 -9.76
C ARG A 56 6.34 10.94 -9.77
N MET A 57 5.04 11.09 -10.00
CA MET A 57 4.33 12.37 -9.91
C MET A 57 3.80 12.66 -8.50
N LEU A 58 3.97 11.73 -7.55
CA LEU A 58 3.43 11.84 -6.20
C LEU A 58 4.54 12.09 -5.18
N ASP A 59 4.35 13.10 -4.33
CA ASP A 59 5.20 13.28 -3.15
C ASP A 59 4.89 12.22 -2.06
N GLN A 60 5.77 12.09 -1.07
CA GLN A 60 5.61 11.12 0.03
C GLN A 60 4.26 11.24 0.74
N LYS A 61 3.77 12.46 0.96
CA LYS A 61 2.50 12.71 1.65
C LYS A 61 1.34 12.21 0.80
N ARG A 62 1.39 12.45 -0.50
CA ARG A 62 0.37 12.04 -1.46
C ARG A 62 0.36 10.53 -1.64
N VAL A 63 1.53 9.89 -1.71
CA VAL A 63 1.67 8.42 -1.69
C VAL A 63 0.94 7.83 -0.49
N HIS A 64 1.19 8.34 0.72
CA HIS A 64 0.49 7.87 1.92
C HIS A 64 -1.03 8.08 1.83
N GLN A 65 -1.47 9.21 1.28
CA GLN A 65 -2.89 9.51 1.10
C GLN A 65 -3.58 8.55 0.14
N VAL A 66 -2.98 8.24 -1.02
CA VAL A 66 -3.61 7.37 -2.03
C VAL A 66 -3.59 5.88 -1.64
N LEU A 67 -2.60 5.47 -0.86
CA LEU A 67 -2.53 4.10 -0.33
C LEU A 67 -3.46 3.90 0.87
N SER A 68 -3.74 4.97 1.62
CA SER A 68 -4.73 4.96 2.70
C SER A 68 -6.14 5.09 2.14
N GLY A 69 -7.12 4.54 2.84
CA GLY A 69 -8.54 4.64 2.46
C GLY A 69 -9.43 3.98 3.49
N ALA A 70 -10.65 3.62 3.11
CA ALA A 70 -11.49 2.79 3.96
C ALA A 70 -10.93 1.36 4.03
N VAL A 71 -11.12 0.68 5.15
CA VAL A 71 -10.90 -0.77 5.25
C VAL A 71 -11.76 -1.49 4.20
N ASP A 72 -11.23 -2.58 3.65
CA ASP A 72 -11.79 -3.40 2.57
C ASP A 72 -11.91 -2.71 1.20
N GLU A 73 -11.67 -1.41 1.12
CA GLU A 73 -11.60 -0.69 -0.15
C GLU A 73 -10.38 -1.17 -0.96
N PRO A 74 -10.57 -1.55 -2.24
CA PRO A 74 -9.48 -2.03 -3.07
C PRO A 74 -8.63 -0.86 -3.60
N VAL A 75 -7.33 -1.09 -3.72
CA VAL A 75 -6.39 -0.22 -4.43
C VAL A 75 -5.64 -1.06 -5.47
N LYS A 76 -5.52 -0.53 -6.69
CA LYS A 76 -4.84 -1.21 -7.80
C LYS A 76 -3.41 -0.72 -7.90
N LEU A 77 -2.47 -1.64 -7.74
CA LEU A 77 -1.05 -1.37 -7.93
C LEU A 77 -0.58 -2.01 -9.24
N THR A 78 0.30 -1.31 -9.94
CA THR A 78 1.16 -1.92 -10.95
C THR A 78 2.56 -1.92 -10.38
N VAL A 79 3.20 -3.08 -10.31
CA VAL A 79 4.54 -3.25 -9.76
C VAL A 79 5.46 -3.88 -10.80
N LEU A 80 6.75 -3.58 -10.69
CA LEU A 80 7.83 -4.24 -11.39
C LEU A 80 8.52 -5.18 -10.41
N ARG A 81 8.52 -6.48 -10.71
CA ARG A 81 9.20 -7.53 -9.96
C ARG A 81 10.28 -8.14 -10.84
N GLY A 82 11.53 -7.78 -10.58
CA GLY A 82 12.62 -8.10 -11.51
C GLY A 82 12.39 -7.40 -12.86
N GLU A 83 12.07 -8.17 -13.89
CA GLU A 83 11.78 -7.66 -15.25
C GLU A 83 10.28 -7.76 -15.62
N GLU A 84 9.45 -8.30 -14.73
CA GLU A 84 8.04 -8.53 -14.99
C GLU A 84 7.15 -7.42 -14.40
N VAL A 85 6.18 -6.95 -15.20
CA VAL A 85 5.18 -5.99 -14.75
C VAL A 85 3.93 -6.73 -14.30
N ILE A 86 3.64 -6.66 -12.99
CA ILE A 86 2.54 -7.37 -12.34
C ILE A 86 1.49 -6.35 -11.90
N ARG A 87 0.21 -6.67 -12.13
CA ARG A 87 -0.92 -5.88 -11.62
C ARG A 87 -1.52 -6.58 -10.43
N VAL A 88 -1.55 -5.89 -9.30
CA VAL A 88 -2.03 -6.42 -8.02
C VAL A 88 -3.16 -5.56 -7.51
N THR A 89 -4.25 -6.16 -7.06
CA THR A 89 -5.34 -5.43 -6.39
C THR A 89 -5.32 -5.77 -4.92
N ILE A 90 -4.98 -4.79 -4.08
CA ILE A 90 -4.85 -4.95 -2.64
C ILE A 90 -6.13 -4.49 -1.96
N LYS A 91 -6.68 -5.31 -1.07
CA LYS A 91 -7.73 -4.87 -0.15
C LYS A 91 -7.08 -4.26 1.08
N ARG A 92 -7.46 -3.02 1.41
CA ARG A 92 -6.91 -2.32 2.58
C ARG A 92 -7.33 -3.03 3.87
N THR A 93 -6.36 -3.28 4.74
CA THR A 93 -6.58 -3.82 6.09
C THR A 93 -6.51 -2.71 7.14
N PRO A 94 -7.15 -2.86 8.32
CA PRO A 94 -7.07 -1.86 9.38
C PRO A 94 -5.62 -1.47 9.69
N ALA A 95 -5.37 -0.16 9.83
CA ALA A 95 -4.03 0.35 10.08
C ALA A 95 -3.50 -0.16 11.44
N LYS A 96 -2.66 -1.20 11.38
CA LYS A 96 -2.00 -1.75 12.56
C LYS A 96 -0.64 -1.08 12.71
N ARG A 97 -0.31 -0.65 13.94
CA ARG A 97 1.03 -0.15 14.25
C ARG A 97 2.01 -1.33 14.19
N ILE A 98 2.68 -1.49 13.06
CA ILE A 98 3.70 -2.51 12.87
C ILE A 98 4.93 -2.04 13.65
N LYS A 99 5.42 -2.86 14.59
CA LYS A 99 6.75 -2.64 15.14
C LYS A 99 7.72 -2.96 14.00
N ALA A 100 8.49 -1.97 13.53
CA ALA A 100 9.66 -2.28 12.72
C ALA A 100 10.50 -3.28 13.52
N ALA A 101 10.85 -4.41 12.92
CA ALA A 101 11.82 -5.31 13.54
C ALA A 101 13.13 -4.53 13.78
N PRO A 102 13.80 -4.74 14.92
CA PRO A 102 15.01 -4.02 15.30
C PRO A 102 16.17 -4.23 14.31
#